data_AF-A0A523HNT0-F1
#
_entry.id   AF-A0A523HNT0-F1
#
_cell.length_a   1.000
_cell.length_b   1.000
_cell.length_c   1.000
_cell.angle_alpha   90.00
_cell.angle_beta   90.00
_cell.angle_gamma   90.00
#
_symmetry.space_group_name_H-M   'P 1'
#
loop_
_entity.id
_entity.type
_entity.pdbx_description
1 polymer ?
#
loop_
_entity_poly.entity_id
_entity_poly.type
_entity_poly.pdbx_seq_one_letter_code
_entity_poly.pdbx_strand_id
1 'polypeptide(L)'
;MRLSERRGSCRHHPFRSFQEEIDELTIPPESELPRHPEIRRILLLIFGSFFLSAMVVYLASLYARSLQMVAGEFFLVLPSLLYLRAKTYDSRTVLRLWPANFKVLAASAVMAVAAPFLLDEFDRIVQTFIEMPAEYEAMLLEMFRAQTLFDWVMLFLGTVLLAAVVEEMLFRGMLQQALERKFDPPFAIFISAMIFAMIHPSPWLLQVLVIGLLFGYCAWRSGSIVPGLVIHAFNNAFALFFTNIDTEQLSWYSWNGHVHPTIVAVAACLTFYGLKWFNNLTRPPQS
;
A
#
# COMPACT_ATOMS: atom_id res chain seq x y z
N MET A 1 61.66 -22.65 34.19
CA MET A 1 61.18 -22.71 32.80
C MET A 1 60.08 -21.67 32.64
N ARG A 2 60.36 -20.57 31.92
CA ARG A 2 59.45 -19.43 31.75
C ARG A 2 58.42 -19.75 30.65
N LEU A 3 57.13 -19.66 30.97
CA LEU A 3 56.05 -19.63 29.98
C LEU A 3 55.86 -18.18 29.54
N SER A 4 56.07 -17.92 28.25
CA SER A 4 55.90 -16.60 27.64
C SER A 4 54.42 -16.31 27.41
N GLU A 5 53.87 -15.34 28.14
CA GLU A 5 52.60 -14.70 27.82
C GLU A 5 52.73 -13.97 26.47
N ARG A 6 52.05 -14.47 25.43
CA ARG A 6 51.75 -13.66 24.24
C ARG A 6 50.65 -12.66 24.61
N ARG A 7 51.05 -11.46 25.05
CA ARG A 7 50.16 -10.30 25.06
C ARG A 7 49.86 -9.91 23.61
N GLY A 8 48.68 -10.32 23.13
CA GLY A 8 48.07 -9.72 21.95
C GLY A 8 47.76 -8.27 22.26
N SER A 9 48.59 -7.38 21.72
CA SER A 9 48.38 -5.94 21.74
C SER A 9 47.05 -5.62 21.05
N CYS A 10 46.03 -5.26 21.82
CA CYS A 10 44.89 -4.49 21.32
C CYS A 10 45.44 -3.13 20.86
N ARG A 11 45.86 -3.05 19.60
CA ARG A 11 46.06 -1.78 18.92
C ARG A 11 44.68 -1.21 18.65
N HIS A 12 44.25 -0.27 19.47
CA HIS A 12 43.23 0.69 19.05
C HIS A 12 43.78 1.42 17.82
N HIS A 13 43.32 1.03 16.64
CA HIS A 13 43.42 1.85 15.44
C HIS A 13 42.24 2.84 15.48
N PRO A 14 42.46 4.14 15.75
CA PRO A 14 41.47 5.14 15.41
C PRO A 14 41.52 5.31 13.89
N PHE A 15 40.36 5.38 13.25
CA PHE A 15 40.18 5.40 11.78
C PHE A 15 40.29 4.01 11.11
N ARG A 16 39.20 3.23 11.20
CA ARG A 16 38.82 2.35 10.09
C ARG A 16 38.60 3.22 8.86
N SER A 17 39.08 2.77 7.71
CA SER A 17 38.87 3.51 6.47
C SER A 17 37.39 3.46 6.07
N PHE A 18 36.88 4.52 5.44
CA PHE A 18 35.50 4.56 4.89
C PHE A 18 35.22 3.36 3.95
N GLN A 19 36.27 2.79 3.35
CA GLN A 19 36.20 1.59 2.52
C GLN A 19 35.93 0.31 3.34
N GLU A 20 36.49 0.19 4.55
CA GLU A 20 36.23 -0.95 5.45
C GLU A 20 34.81 -0.90 6.05
N GLU A 21 34.20 0.28 6.20
CA GLU A 21 32.77 0.43 6.55
C GLU A 21 31.82 0.08 5.38
N ILE A 22 32.31 0.18 4.14
CA ILE A 22 31.58 -0.21 2.93
C ILE A 22 31.66 -1.72 2.69
N ASP A 23 32.79 -2.35 3.02
CA ASP A 23 33.00 -3.79 2.83
C ASP A 23 32.30 -4.66 3.90
N GLU A 24 31.86 -4.08 5.03
CA GLU A 24 31.04 -4.74 6.08
C GLU A 24 29.52 -4.69 5.77
N LEU A 25 29.10 -4.11 4.64
CA LEU A 25 27.69 -3.97 4.20
C LEU A 25 27.21 -5.12 3.30
N THR A 26 27.67 -6.34 3.56
CA THR A 26 27.06 -7.54 2.99
C THR A 26 25.67 -7.74 3.58
N ILE A 27 24.63 -7.98 2.75
CA ILE A 27 23.32 -8.42 3.26
C ILE A 27 23.57 -9.58 4.24
N PRO A 28 23.04 -9.51 5.47
CA PRO A 28 23.18 -10.62 6.41
C PRO A 28 22.66 -11.91 5.77
N PRO A 29 23.34 -13.06 5.96
CA PRO A 29 22.90 -14.33 5.42
C PRO A 29 21.45 -14.62 5.82
N GLU A 30 20.69 -15.35 4.99
CA GLU A 30 19.25 -15.58 5.20
C GLU A 30 18.91 -16.12 6.60
N SER A 31 19.85 -16.83 7.24
CA SER A 31 19.77 -17.32 8.62
C SER A 31 19.67 -16.24 9.69
N GLU A 32 20.10 -15.01 9.40
CA GLU A 32 20.11 -13.87 10.32
C GLU A 32 18.93 -12.91 10.08
N LEU A 33 18.20 -13.08 8.96
CA LEU A 33 16.99 -12.30 8.71
C LEU A 33 15.85 -12.74 9.64
N PRO A 34 15.02 -11.80 10.14
CA PRO A 34 13.84 -12.15 10.91
C PRO A 34 12.95 -13.14 10.15
N ARG A 35 12.44 -14.15 10.86
CA ARG A 35 11.55 -15.17 10.28
C ARG A 35 10.36 -14.50 9.58
N HIS A 36 9.99 -15.02 8.41
CA HIS A 36 8.86 -14.52 7.63
C HIS A 36 8.01 -15.69 7.10
N PRO A 37 6.69 -15.51 6.96
CA PRO A 37 5.84 -16.52 6.34
C PRO A 37 6.27 -16.87 4.90
N GLU A 38 6.05 -18.13 4.52
CA GLU A 38 6.26 -18.60 3.16
C GLU A 38 5.23 -18.00 2.19
N ILE A 39 5.64 -17.65 0.97
CA ILE A 39 4.77 -17.07 -0.07
C ILE A 39 3.47 -17.88 -0.26
N ARG A 40 3.55 -19.21 -0.35
CA ARG A 40 2.37 -20.07 -0.53
C ARG A 40 1.36 -19.91 0.60
N ARG A 41 1.81 -19.76 1.85
CA ARG A 41 0.94 -19.56 3.01
C ARG A 41 0.31 -18.17 2.99
N ILE A 42 1.08 -17.16 2.61
CA ILE A 42 0.59 -15.79 2.45
C ILE A 42 -0.51 -15.75 1.39
N LEU A 43 -0.29 -16.35 0.22
CA LEU A 43 -1.30 -16.40 -0.84
C LEU A 43 -2.58 -17.13 -0.39
N LEU A 44 -2.46 -18.27 0.31
CA LEU A 44 -3.62 -18.97 0.87
C LEU A 44 -4.39 -18.11 1.87
N LEU A 45 -3.68 -17.36 2.73
CA LEU A 45 -4.31 -16.43 3.67
C LEU A 45 -4.99 -15.28 2.95
N ILE A 46 -4.34 -14.65 1.97
CA ILE A 46 -4.91 -13.53 1.20
C ILE A 46 -6.17 -14.00 0.49
N PHE A 47 -6.10 -15.00 -0.39
CA PHE A 47 -7.27 -15.44 -1.16
C PHE A 47 -8.38 -16.01 -0.27
N GLY A 48 -8.03 -16.76 0.77
CA GLY A 48 -9.01 -17.27 1.75
C GLY A 48 -9.70 -16.15 2.52
N SER A 49 -8.98 -15.10 2.91
CA SER A 49 -9.53 -13.96 3.64
C SER A 49 -10.34 -13.03 2.74
N PHE A 50 -9.97 -12.86 1.47
CA PHE A 50 -10.80 -12.15 0.49
C PHE A 50 -12.11 -12.88 0.23
N PHE A 51 -12.09 -14.21 0.11
CA PHE A 51 -13.32 -15.00 -0.02
C PHE A 51 -14.20 -14.86 1.23
N LEU A 52 -13.63 -14.99 2.44
CA LEU A 52 -14.35 -14.78 3.69
C LEU A 52 -14.92 -13.36 3.80
N SER A 53 -14.11 -12.36 3.49
CA SER A 53 -14.51 -10.95 3.48
C SER A 53 -15.66 -10.70 2.52
N ALA A 54 -15.60 -11.21 1.29
CA ALA A 54 -16.68 -11.10 0.31
C ALA A 54 -18.00 -11.73 0.81
N MET A 55 -17.94 -12.89 1.46
CA MET A 55 -19.13 -13.50 2.07
C MET A 55 -19.69 -12.64 3.21
N VAL A 56 -18.83 -12.05 4.04
CA VAL A 56 -19.25 -11.16 5.14
C VAL A 56 -19.85 -9.87 4.59
N VAL A 57 -19.24 -9.25 3.58
CA VAL A 57 -19.77 -8.05 2.91
C VAL A 57 -21.14 -8.33 2.32
N TYR A 58 -21.31 -9.46 1.62
CA TYR A 58 -22.60 -9.86 1.07
C TYR A 58 -23.67 -10.09 2.15
N LEU A 59 -23.33 -10.79 3.24
CA LEU A 59 -24.29 -10.97 4.33
C LEU A 59 -24.62 -9.64 5.01
N ALA A 60 -23.61 -8.79 5.24
CA ALA A 60 -23.81 -7.48 5.83
C ALA A 60 -24.62 -6.57 4.91
N SER A 61 -24.51 -6.66 3.59
CA SER A 61 -25.33 -5.86 2.66
C SER A 61 -26.83 -6.19 2.78
N LEU A 62 -27.18 -7.41 3.20
CA LEU A 62 -28.58 -7.84 3.40
C LEU A 62 -29.17 -7.40 4.75
N TYR A 63 -28.36 -7.35 5.81
CA TYR A 63 -28.86 -7.16 7.18
C TYR A 63 -28.36 -5.90 7.90
N ALA A 64 -27.21 -5.37 7.50
CA ALA A 64 -26.50 -4.27 8.15
C ALA A 64 -25.59 -3.51 7.16
N ARG A 65 -26.19 -3.02 6.05
CA ARG A 65 -25.46 -2.42 4.92
C ARG A 65 -24.40 -1.40 5.34
N SER A 66 -24.71 -0.52 6.29
CA SER A 66 -23.77 0.49 6.79
C SER A 66 -22.47 -0.12 7.33
N LEU A 67 -22.51 -1.32 7.91
CA LEU A 67 -21.35 -1.98 8.51
C LEU A 67 -20.57 -2.86 7.53
N GLN A 68 -21.05 -3.03 6.29
CA GLN A 68 -20.53 -4.04 5.38
C GLN A 68 -19.01 -3.92 5.11
N MET A 69 -18.52 -2.70 4.92
CA MET A 69 -17.11 -2.43 4.63
C MET A 69 -16.24 -2.65 5.86
N VAL A 70 -16.66 -2.13 7.02
CA VAL A 70 -15.92 -2.30 8.28
C VAL A 70 -15.81 -3.80 8.64
N ALA A 71 -16.91 -4.53 8.50
CA ALA A 71 -16.92 -5.98 8.72
C ALA A 71 -16.03 -6.70 7.70
N GLY A 72 -16.14 -6.36 6.42
CA GLY A 72 -15.30 -6.90 5.34
C GLY A 72 -13.81 -6.76 5.65
N GLU A 73 -13.36 -5.56 6.00
CA GLU A 73 -11.95 -5.30 6.30
C GLU A 73 -11.47 -6.01 7.57
N PHE A 74 -12.30 -6.04 8.61
CA PHE A 74 -11.99 -6.76 9.84
C PHE A 74 -11.74 -8.26 9.56
N PHE A 75 -12.63 -8.90 8.79
CA PHE A 75 -12.49 -10.32 8.44
C PHE A 75 -11.43 -10.58 7.36
N LEU A 76 -11.05 -9.57 6.59
CA LEU A 76 -9.94 -9.66 5.64
C LEU A 76 -8.58 -9.78 6.36
N VAL A 77 -8.37 -9.01 7.43
CA VAL A 77 -7.07 -9.00 8.13
C VAL A 77 -6.96 -10.06 9.22
N LEU A 78 -8.09 -10.44 9.84
CA LEU A 78 -8.13 -11.28 11.03
C LEU A 78 -7.39 -12.62 10.87
N PRO A 79 -7.58 -13.42 9.79
CA PRO A 79 -6.88 -14.70 9.63
C PRO A 79 -5.36 -14.54 9.59
N SER A 80 -4.86 -13.50 8.93
CA SER A 80 -3.44 -13.18 8.86
C SER A 80 -2.87 -12.81 10.23
N LEU A 81 -3.56 -11.97 11.00
CA LEU A 81 -3.12 -11.60 12.35
C LEU A 81 -3.12 -12.80 13.32
N LEU A 82 -4.16 -13.63 13.27
CA LEU A 82 -4.23 -14.86 14.05
C LEU A 82 -3.10 -15.83 13.68
N TYR A 83 -2.82 -15.98 12.39
CA TYR A 83 -1.71 -16.80 11.91
C TYR A 83 -0.35 -16.27 12.39
N LEU A 84 -0.11 -14.96 12.28
CA LEU A 84 1.14 -14.35 12.74
C LEU A 84 1.36 -14.56 14.24
N ARG A 85 0.30 -14.36 15.03
CA ARG A 85 0.31 -14.59 16.48
C ARG A 85 0.54 -16.06 16.83
N ALA A 86 -0.18 -16.98 16.18
CA ALA A 86 -0.07 -18.42 16.45
C ALA A 86 1.30 -19.00 16.08
N LYS A 87 1.99 -18.40 15.11
CA LYS A 87 3.34 -18.79 14.69
C LYS A 87 4.46 -17.95 15.29
N THR A 88 4.11 -17.07 16.24
CA THR A 88 5.03 -16.21 17.00
C THR A 88 5.96 -15.38 16.11
N TYR A 89 5.45 -14.92 14.96
CA TYR A 89 6.17 -13.97 14.11
C TYR A 89 6.19 -12.59 14.77
N ASP A 90 7.30 -11.86 14.61
CA ASP A 90 7.32 -10.43 14.93
C ASP A 90 6.47 -9.67 13.91
N SER A 91 5.25 -9.35 14.32
CA SER A 91 4.26 -8.69 13.47
C SER A 91 4.74 -7.31 13.02
N ARG A 92 5.54 -6.60 13.82
CA ARG A 92 6.03 -5.28 13.44
C ARG A 92 6.95 -5.34 12.23
N THR A 93 7.85 -6.33 12.22
CA THR A 93 8.76 -6.58 11.09
C THR A 93 8.03 -7.12 9.87
N VAL A 94 7.19 -8.14 10.04
CA VAL A 94 6.46 -8.81 8.94
C VAL A 94 5.45 -7.88 8.28
N LEU A 95 4.87 -6.94 9.03
CA LEU A 95 3.90 -5.98 8.50
C LEU A 95 4.52 -4.61 8.17
N ARG A 96 5.85 -4.45 8.33
CA ARG A 96 6.59 -3.19 8.11
C ARG A 96 5.97 -2.00 8.85
N LEU A 97 5.57 -2.20 10.11
CA LEU A 97 4.95 -1.18 10.98
C LEU A 97 6.00 -0.28 11.64
N TRP A 98 6.85 0.32 10.80
CA TRP A 98 7.89 1.26 11.22
C TRP A 98 7.40 2.69 11.02
N PRO A 99 7.52 3.57 12.02
CA PRO A 99 7.11 4.96 11.86
C PRO A 99 7.98 5.64 10.80
N ALA A 100 7.35 6.42 9.93
CA ALA A 100 8.05 7.30 9.01
C ALA A 100 8.27 8.67 9.65
N ASN A 101 9.41 9.31 9.36
CA ASN A 101 9.66 10.66 9.85
C ASN A 101 8.69 11.67 9.18
N PHE A 102 8.46 12.80 9.85
CA PHE A 102 7.50 13.81 9.37
C PHE A 102 7.78 14.33 7.96
N LYS A 103 9.06 14.46 7.55
CA LYS A 103 9.40 14.92 6.20
C LYS A 103 9.00 13.90 5.13
N VAL A 104 9.18 12.61 5.42
CA VAL A 104 8.74 11.52 4.54
C VAL A 104 7.21 11.54 4.44
N LEU A 105 6.50 11.70 5.56
CA LEU A 105 5.04 11.82 5.56
C LEU A 105 4.57 13.06 4.78
N ALA A 106 5.26 14.19 4.88
CA ALA A 106 4.93 15.40 4.13
C ALA A 106 5.13 15.19 2.61
N ALA A 107 6.22 14.53 2.20
CA ALA A 107 6.43 14.18 0.80
C ALA A 107 5.36 13.20 0.29
N SER A 108 4.99 12.21 1.11
CA SER A 108 3.88 11.30 0.83
C SER A 108 2.56 12.02 0.72
N ALA A 109 2.27 13.00 1.59
CA ALA A 109 1.05 13.79 1.55
C ALA A 109 0.95 14.64 0.26
N VAL A 110 2.06 15.19 -0.23
CA VAL A 110 2.08 15.89 -1.53
C VAL A 110 1.67 14.94 -2.66
N MET A 111 2.20 13.71 -2.68
CA MET A 111 1.78 12.70 -3.65
C MET A 111 0.32 12.26 -3.43
N ALA A 112 -0.09 12.12 -2.17
CA ALA A 112 -1.44 11.70 -1.78
C ALA A 112 -2.54 12.65 -2.25
N VAL A 113 -2.27 13.96 -2.22
CA VAL A 113 -3.21 14.98 -2.72
C VAL A 113 -3.21 15.03 -4.25
N ALA A 114 -2.09 14.75 -4.90
CA ALA A 114 -1.95 14.96 -6.35
C ALA A 114 -2.26 13.72 -7.20
N ALA A 115 -1.78 12.54 -6.79
CA ALA A 115 -1.89 11.31 -7.57
C ALA A 115 -3.33 10.89 -7.91
N PRO A 116 -4.34 11.04 -7.03
CA PRO A 116 -5.72 10.66 -7.34
C PRO A 116 -6.29 11.37 -8.58
N PHE A 117 -5.91 12.62 -8.83
CA PHE A 117 -6.34 13.37 -10.02
C PHE A 117 -5.77 12.79 -11.32
N LEU A 118 -4.52 12.32 -11.29
CA LEU A 118 -3.92 11.65 -12.44
C LEU A 118 -4.55 10.27 -12.68
N LEU A 119 -4.90 9.58 -11.59
CA LEU A 119 -5.57 8.29 -11.65
C LEU A 119 -7.00 8.41 -12.16
N ASP A 120 -7.75 9.44 -11.78
CA ASP A 120 -9.10 9.71 -12.31
C ASP A 120 -9.05 10.02 -13.81
N GLU A 121 -8.09 10.84 -14.26
CA GLU A 121 -7.90 11.08 -15.70
C GLU A 121 -7.53 9.79 -16.44
N PHE A 122 -6.62 9.00 -15.87
CA PHE A 122 -6.24 7.73 -16.44
C PHE A 122 -7.43 6.76 -16.55
N ASP A 123 -8.27 6.69 -15.51
CA ASP A 123 -9.46 5.85 -15.51
C ASP A 123 -10.49 6.32 -16.56
N ARG A 124 -10.74 7.63 -16.67
CA ARG A 124 -11.60 8.20 -17.75
C ARG A 124 -11.11 7.81 -19.14
N ILE A 125 -9.80 7.87 -19.38
CA ILE A 125 -9.20 7.43 -20.65
C ILE A 125 -9.40 5.93 -20.83
N VAL A 126 -9.13 5.10 -19.82
CA VAL A 126 -9.33 3.64 -19.90
C VAL A 126 -10.78 3.29 -20.21
N GLN A 127 -11.74 3.98 -19.60
CA GLN A 127 -13.17 3.77 -19.82
C GLN A 127 -13.61 4.09 -21.26
N THR A 128 -12.86 4.90 -22.03
CA THR A 128 -13.13 5.08 -23.47
C THR A 128 -12.83 3.83 -24.31
N PHE A 129 -12.07 2.88 -23.77
CA PHE A 129 -11.70 1.62 -24.43
C PHE A 129 -12.35 0.40 -23.78
N ILE A 130 -12.56 0.44 -22.46
CA ILE A 130 -13.09 -0.66 -21.66
C ILE A 130 -14.25 -0.11 -20.83
N GLU A 131 -15.45 -0.19 -21.39
CA GLU A 131 -16.66 0.26 -20.71
C GLU A 131 -17.04 -0.70 -19.58
N MET A 132 -17.42 -0.13 -18.44
CA MET A 132 -18.01 -0.88 -17.35
C MET A 132 -19.48 -1.20 -17.70
N PRO A 133 -19.93 -2.46 -17.55
CA PRO A 133 -21.35 -2.78 -17.72
C PRO A 133 -22.22 -1.94 -16.77
N ALA A 134 -23.32 -1.37 -17.27
CA ALA A 134 -24.15 -0.45 -16.50
C ALA A 134 -24.73 -1.07 -15.23
N GLU A 135 -25.08 -2.36 -15.25
CA GLU A 135 -25.56 -3.07 -14.06
C GLU A 135 -24.48 -3.16 -12.97
N TYR A 136 -23.22 -3.28 -13.40
CA TYR A 136 -22.09 -3.35 -12.49
C TYR A 136 -21.76 -1.97 -11.90
N GLU A 137 -21.80 -0.93 -12.72
CA GLU A 137 -21.65 0.46 -12.28
C GLU A 137 -22.72 0.84 -11.25
N ALA A 138 -23.98 0.49 -11.52
CA ALA A 138 -25.09 0.73 -10.59
C ALA A 138 -24.89 -0.01 -9.26
N MET A 139 -24.42 -1.26 -9.30
CA MET A 139 -24.10 -2.03 -8.10
C MET A 139 -22.98 -1.38 -7.27
N LEU A 140 -21.90 -0.91 -7.91
CA LEU A 140 -20.81 -0.21 -7.23
C LEU A 140 -21.29 1.12 -6.64
N LEU A 141 -22.07 1.89 -7.39
CA LEU A 141 -22.65 3.14 -6.88
C LEU A 141 -23.54 2.87 -5.67
N GLU A 142 -24.38 1.83 -5.70
CA GLU A 142 -25.16 1.44 -4.53
C GLU A 142 -24.25 1.07 -3.35
N MET A 143 -23.19 0.32 -3.59
CA MET A 143 -22.25 -0.13 -2.56
C MET A 143 -21.52 1.03 -1.85
N PHE A 144 -21.22 2.13 -2.55
CA PHE A 144 -20.39 3.23 -2.05
C PHE A 144 -21.12 4.57 -1.86
N ARG A 145 -22.42 4.66 -2.18
CA ARG A 145 -23.23 5.86 -1.95
C ARG A 145 -23.84 5.85 -0.55
N ALA A 146 -23.47 6.82 0.26
CA ALA A 146 -24.01 7.05 1.59
C ALA A 146 -25.42 7.65 1.50
N GLN A 147 -26.36 7.12 2.29
CA GLN A 147 -27.73 7.63 2.39
C GLN A 147 -27.94 8.44 3.67
N THR A 148 -27.17 8.11 4.71
CA THR A 148 -27.21 8.77 6.02
C THR A 148 -25.80 9.18 6.46
N LEU A 149 -25.74 10.05 7.47
CA LEU A 149 -24.46 10.40 8.12
C LEU A 149 -23.78 9.14 8.70
N PHE A 150 -24.55 8.20 9.23
CA PHE A 150 -24.01 6.97 9.77
C PHE A 150 -23.37 6.11 8.68
N ASP A 151 -24.01 5.96 7.52
CA ASP A 151 -23.42 5.27 6.36
C ASP A 151 -22.13 5.95 5.94
N TRP A 152 -22.12 7.29 5.88
CA TRP A 152 -20.94 8.05 5.49
C TRP A 152 -19.77 7.79 6.43
N VAL A 153 -20.00 7.84 7.76
CA VAL A 153 -18.96 7.55 8.76
C VAL A 153 -18.47 6.11 8.65
N MET A 154 -19.38 5.13 8.51
CA MET A 154 -18.97 3.73 8.43
C MET A 154 -18.26 3.40 7.11
N LEU A 155 -18.69 3.97 5.98
CA LEU A 155 -17.99 3.88 4.71
C LEU A 155 -16.60 4.49 4.82
N PHE A 156 -16.47 5.71 5.38
CA PHE A 156 -15.18 6.34 5.59
C PHE A 156 -14.25 5.47 6.46
N LEU A 157 -14.74 4.95 7.59
CA LEU A 157 -13.95 4.06 8.45
C LEU A 157 -13.52 2.78 7.72
N GLY A 158 -14.44 2.14 7.00
CA GLY A 158 -14.19 0.90 6.28
C GLY A 158 -13.28 1.07 5.06
N THR A 159 -13.67 1.91 4.11
CA THR A 159 -13.03 1.99 2.79
C THR A 159 -11.82 2.94 2.77
N VAL A 160 -11.80 3.98 3.61
CA VAL A 160 -10.71 4.96 3.61
C VAL A 160 -9.61 4.56 4.57
N LEU A 161 -9.98 4.26 5.82
CA LEU A 161 -8.99 4.00 6.87
C LEU A 161 -8.63 2.52 6.98
N LEU A 162 -9.63 1.65 7.20
CA LEU A 162 -9.37 0.23 7.45
C LEU A 162 -8.81 -0.47 6.20
N ALA A 163 -9.43 -0.28 5.03
CA ALA A 163 -8.94 -0.88 3.79
C ALA A 163 -7.48 -0.48 3.51
N ALA A 164 -7.16 0.81 3.63
CA ALA A 164 -5.78 1.27 3.44
C ALA A 164 -4.80 0.57 4.40
N VAL A 165 -5.14 0.43 5.69
CA VAL A 165 -4.30 -0.26 6.68
C VAL A 165 -4.17 -1.74 6.36
N VAL A 166 -5.29 -2.42 6.17
CA VAL A 166 -5.37 -3.87 5.99
C VAL A 166 -4.67 -4.28 4.71
N GLU A 167 -4.97 -3.63 3.60
CA GLU A 167 -4.40 -3.97 2.31
C GLU A 167 -2.91 -3.66 2.26
N GLU A 168 -2.44 -2.53 2.79
CA GLU A 168 -1.00 -2.26 2.86
C GLU A 168 -0.27 -3.29 3.73
N MET A 169 -0.86 -3.70 4.85
CA MET A 169 -0.32 -4.77 5.70
C MET A 169 -0.20 -6.11 4.97
N LEU A 170 -1.23 -6.52 4.23
CA LEU A 170 -1.25 -7.81 3.53
C LEU A 170 -0.33 -7.80 2.30
N PHE A 171 -0.39 -6.75 1.49
CA PHE A 171 0.31 -6.70 0.21
C PHE A 171 1.74 -6.19 0.34
N ARG A 172 1.99 -5.13 1.12
CA ARG A 172 3.31 -4.47 1.19
C ARG A 172 4.11 -4.97 2.38
N GLY A 173 3.43 -5.20 3.49
CA GLY A 173 3.96 -5.88 4.66
C GLY A 173 4.28 -7.34 4.33
N MET A 174 3.26 -8.19 4.20
CA MET A 174 3.47 -9.63 4.08
C MET A 174 3.94 -10.07 2.68
N LEU A 175 3.12 -9.88 1.65
CA LEU A 175 3.36 -10.51 0.34
C LEU A 175 4.63 -9.96 -0.33
N GLN A 176 4.74 -8.64 -0.46
CA GLN A 176 5.88 -8.00 -1.12
C GLN A 176 7.18 -8.29 -0.39
N GLN A 177 7.20 -8.20 0.95
CA GLN A 177 8.42 -8.51 1.71
C GLN A 177 8.85 -9.98 1.56
N ALA A 178 7.91 -10.92 1.44
CA ALA A 178 8.25 -12.31 1.13
C ALA A 178 8.84 -12.48 -0.28
N LEU A 179 8.31 -11.74 -1.26
CA LEU A 179 8.78 -11.75 -2.64
C LEU A 179 10.18 -11.13 -2.78
N GLU A 180 10.43 -10.00 -2.09
CA GLU A 180 11.73 -9.31 -2.07
C GLU A 180 12.87 -10.18 -1.50
N ARG A 181 12.55 -11.20 -0.69
CA ARG A 181 13.54 -12.18 -0.20
C ARG A 181 13.95 -13.22 -1.24
N LYS A 182 13.17 -13.37 -2.32
CA LYS A 182 13.40 -14.38 -3.36
C LYS A 182 13.71 -13.81 -4.74
N PHE A 183 13.24 -12.59 -5.00
CA PHE A 183 13.33 -11.92 -6.29
C PHE A 183 13.89 -10.51 -6.11
N ASP A 184 14.32 -9.90 -7.21
CA ASP A 184 14.72 -8.50 -7.21
C ASP A 184 13.54 -7.58 -6.85
N PRO A 185 13.79 -6.43 -6.19
CA PRO A 185 12.71 -5.58 -5.71
C PRO A 185 11.71 -5.10 -6.78
N PRO A 186 12.13 -4.68 -7.99
CA PRO A 186 11.19 -4.29 -9.04
C PRO A 186 10.20 -5.41 -9.39
N PHE A 187 10.68 -6.65 -9.52
CA PHE A 187 9.81 -7.79 -9.80
C PHE A 187 8.88 -8.10 -8.62
N ALA A 188 9.38 -8.07 -7.38
CA ALA A 188 8.57 -8.27 -6.18
C ALA A 188 7.44 -7.22 -6.05
N ILE A 189 7.75 -5.95 -6.32
CA ILE A 189 6.76 -4.86 -6.35
C ILE A 189 5.71 -5.13 -7.42
N PHE A 190 6.13 -5.45 -8.65
CA PHE A 190 5.21 -5.70 -9.75
C PHE A 190 4.26 -6.86 -9.46
N ILE A 191 4.76 -8.00 -8.98
CA ILE A 191 3.92 -9.17 -8.68
C ILE A 191 2.94 -8.86 -7.55
N SER A 192 3.38 -8.19 -6.48
CA SER A 192 2.48 -7.81 -5.39
C SER A 192 1.39 -6.84 -5.87
N ALA A 193 1.76 -5.81 -6.63
CA ALA A 193 0.83 -4.85 -7.20
C ALA A 193 -0.15 -5.48 -8.22
N MET A 194 0.29 -6.47 -8.99
CA MET A 194 -0.56 -7.20 -9.93
C MET A 194 -1.59 -8.04 -9.20
N ILE A 195 -1.18 -8.80 -8.17
CA ILE A 195 -2.13 -9.60 -7.37
C ILE A 195 -3.12 -8.67 -6.66
N PHE A 196 -2.65 -7.54 -6.14
CA PHE A 196 -3.49 -6.48 -5.58
C PHE A 196 -4.50 -5.93 -6.60
N ALA A 197 -4.11 -5.69 -7.84
CA ALA A 197 -5.02 -5.22 -8.88
C ALA A 197 -6.04 -6.29 -9.32
N MET A 198 -5.66 -7.56 -9.36
CA MET A 198 -6.51 -8.66 -9.83
C MET A 198 -7.68 -9.01 -8.90
N ILE A 199 -7.60 -8.65 -7.62
CA ILE A 199 -8.70 -8.84 -6.66
C ILE A 199 -9.73 -7.70 -6.71
N HIS A 200 -9.43 -6.62 -7.43
CA HIS A 200 -10.30 -5.47 -7.60
C HIS A 200 -11.24 -5.65 -8.81
N PRO A 201 -12.39 -4.97 -8.80
CA PRO A 201 -13.33 -4.97 -9.92
C PRO A 201 -12.72 -4.39 -11.22
N SER A 202 -13.06 -4.98 -12.37
CA SER A 202 -12.73 -4.42 -13.70
C SER A 202 -13.68 -3.26 -14.02
N PRO A 203 -13.24 -2.11 -14.61
CA PRO A 203 -11.97 -1.86 -15.29
C PRO A 203 -10.87 -1.25 -14.42
N TRP A 204 -11.07 -1.11 -13.10
CA TRP A 204 -10.09 -0.45 -12.21
C TRP A 204 -8.75 -1.16 -12.13
N LEU A 205 -8.62 -2.38 -12.65
CA LEU A 205 -7.38 -3.16 -12.66
C LEU A 205 -6.16 -2.33 -13.08
N LEU A 206 -6.24 -1.55 -14.16
CA LEU A 206 -5.10 -0.76 -14.63
C LEU A 206 -4.79 0.40 -13.66
N GLN A 207 -5.81 1.10 -13.18
CA GLN A 207 -5.64 2.20 -12.22
C GLN A 207 -5.06 1.70 -10.89
N VAL A 208 -5.60 0.58 -10.38
CA VAL A 208 -5.17 -0.09 -9.14
C VAL A 208 -3.76 -0.64 -9.28
N LEU A 209 -3.38 -1.16 -10.45
CA LEU A 209 -2.00 -1.57 -10.73
C LEU A 209 -1.04 -0.38 -10.64
N VAL A 210 -1.35 0.74 -11.29
CA VAL A 210 -0.49 1.94 -11.31
C VAL A 210 -0.27 2.48 -9.90
N ILE A 211 -1.33 2.68 -9.12
CA ILE A 211 -1.19 3.16 -7.75
C ILE A 211 -0.56 2.10 -6.83
N GLY A 212 -0.85 0.83 -7.08
CA GLY A 212 -0.28 -0.29 -6.33
C GLY A 212 1.24 -0.41 -6.50
N LEU A 213 1.77 -0.06 -7.67
CA LEU A 213 3.22 0.06 -7.92
C LEU A 213 3.82 1.22 -7.10
N LEU A 214 3.14 2.36 -7.00
CA LEU A 214 3.59 3.49 -6.19
C LEU A 214 3.64 3.12 -4.69
N PHE A 215 2.60 2.45 -4.17
CA PHE A 215 2.59 1.96 -2.80
C PHE A 215 3.75 1.00 -2.54
N GLY A 216 3.93 0.01 -3.42
CA GLY A 216 4.99 -0.97 -3.30
C GLY A 216 6.38 -0.37 -3.37
N TYR A 217 6.58 0.62 -4.24
CA TYR A 217 7.82 1.39 -4.32
C TYR A 217 8.11 2.17 -3.03
N CYS A 218 7.11 2.87 -2.49
CA CYS A 218 7.27 3.61 -1.24
C CYS A 218 7.58 2.66 -0.07
N ALA A 219 6.93 1.51 -0.02
CA ALA A 219 7.16 0.49 1.01
C ALA A 219 8.56 -0.12 0.93
N TRP A 220 9.01 -0.49 -0.27
CA TRP A 220 10.37 -0.99 -0.49
C TRP A 220 11.39 0.07 -0.08
N ARG A 221 11.26 1.30 -0.60
CA ARG A 221 12.29 2.33 -0.42
C ARG A 221 12.36 2.92 0.98
N SER A 222 11.26 2.93 1.73
CA SER A 222 11.24 3.43 3.11
C SER A 222 11.35 2.32 4.16
N GLY A 223 11.21 1.05 3.76
CA GLY A 223 11.09 -0.08 4.66
C GLY A 223 9.81 -0.07 5.51
N SER A 224 8.85 0.82 5.23
CA SER A 224 7.64 1.06 6.01
C SER A 224 6.39 1.11 5.12
N ILE A 225 5.26 0.57 5.58
CA ILE A 225 4.00 0.76 4.87
C ILE A 225 3.40 2.16 5.06
N VAL A 226 3.84 2.94 6.05
CA VAL A 226 3.18 4.20 6.44
C VAL A 226 3.14 5.24 5.30
N PRO A 227 4.20 5.42 4.49
CA PRO A 227 4.12 6.29 3.32
C PRO A 227 3.06 5.87 2.30
N GLY A 228 2.97 4.56 2.01
CA GLY A 228 1.96 4.00 1.11
C GLY A 228 0.55 4.16 1.69
N LEU A 229 0.39 3.89 2.99
CA LEU A 229 -0.85 4.07 3.74
C LEU A 229 -1.44 5.48 3.60
N VAL A 230 -0.59 6.52 3.71
CA VAL A 230 -1.04 7.91 3.55
C VAL A 230 -1.58 8.15 2.14
N ILE A 231 -0.85 7.71 1.11
CA ILE A 231 -1.27 7.89 -0.29
C ILE A 231 -2.56 7.10 -0.55
N HIS A 232 -2.64 5.87 -0.03
CA HIS A 232 -3.79 4.97 -0.19
C HIS A 232 -5.05 5.54 0.48
N ALA A 233 -4.97 5.94 1.74
CA ALA A 233 -6.12 6.51 2.45
C ALA A 233 -6.64 7.78 1.75
N PHE A 234 -5.75 8.66 1.27
CA PHE A 234 -6.19 9.84 0.50
C PHE A 234 -6.83 9.48 -0.84
N ASN A 235 -6.29 8.49 -1.55
CA ASN A 235 -6.90 8.00 -2.79
C ASN A 235 -8.32 7.47 -2.55
N ASN A 236 -8.51 6.69 -1.48
CA ASN A 236 -9.82 6.15 -1.14
C ASN A 236 -10.77 7.23 -0.64
N ALA A 237 -10.26 8.21 0.12
CA ALA A 237 -11.05 9.38 0.51
C ALA A 237 -11.51 10.15 -0.72
N PHE A 238 -10.60 10.43 -1.66
CA PHE A 238 -10.90 11.11 -2.91
C PHE A 238 -12.01 10.38 -3.68
N ALA A 239 -11.88 9.07 -3.89
CA ALA A 239 -12.89 8.26 -4.57
C ALA A 239 -14.25 8.26 -3.83
N LEU A 240 -14.24 8.15 -2.49
CA LEU A 240 -15.47 8.16 -1.70
C LEU A 240 -16.17 9.53 -1.77
N PHE A 241 -15.42 10.63 -1.67
CA PHE A 241 -15.96 11.99 -1.77
C PHE A 241 -16.58 12.24 -3.14
N PHE A 242 -15.88 11.90 -4.23
CA PHE A 242 -16.37 12.12 -5.60
C PHE A 242 -17.57 11.24 -5.96
N THR A 243 -17.65 10.03 -5.39
CA THR A 243 -18.84 9.16 -5.52
C THR A 243 -20.09 9.73 -4.84
N ASN A 244 -19.90 10.60 -3.82
CA ASN A 244 -20.96 11.12 -2.96
C ASN A 244 -21.27 12.62 -3.15
N ILE A 245 -20.68 13.26 -4.16
CA ILE A 245 -20.98 14.64 -4.54
C ILE A 245 -21.81 14.68 -5.84
N ASP A 246 -22.68 15.67 -5.98
CA ASP A 246 -23.45 15.85 -7.21
C ASP A 246 -22.55 16.35 -8.35
N THR A 247 -22.72 15.78 -9.54
CA THR A 247 -21.90 16.07 -10.73
C THR A 247 -21.95 17.53 -11.16
N GLU A 248 -23.04 18.24 -10.88
CA GLU A 248 -23.18 19.69 -11.14
C GLU A 248 -22.12 20.51 -10.40
N GLN A 249 -21.70 20.06 -9.21
CA GLN A 249 -20.69 20.73 -8.40
C GLN A 249 -19.26 20.52 -8.92
N LEU A 250 -19.07 19.64 -9.93
CA LEU A 250 -17.77 19.29 -10.50
C LEU A 250 -17.47 20.03 -11.82
N SER A 251 -18.20 21.09 -12.16
CA SER A 251 -17.97 21.88 -13.39
C SER A 251 -16.59 22.56 -13.46
N TRP A 252 -15.99 22.87 -12.31
CA TRP A 252 -14.61 23.39 -12.22
C TRP A 252 -13.54 22.29 -12.41
N TYR A 253 -13.95 21.03 -12.25
CA TYR A 253 -13.09 19.85 -12.27
C TYR A 253 -13.12 19.13 -13.62
N SER A 254 -14.30 19.04 -14.23
CA SER A 254 -14.55 18.28 -15.46
C SER A 254 -14.46 19.16 -16.71
N TRP A 255 -13.83 18.65 -17.76
CA TRP A 255 -13.67 19.30 -19.06
C TRP A 255 -13.83 18.27 -20.20
N ASN A 256 -14.92 18.35 -20.96
CA ASN A 256 -15.22 17.42 -22.07
C ASN A 256 -15.18 15.92 -21.70
N GLY A 257 -15.65 15.57 -20.50
CA GLY A 257 -15.61 14.19 -19.99
C GLY A 257 -14.29 13.78 -19.32
N HIS A 258 -13.27 14.64 -19.40
CA HIS A 258 -11.94 14.48 -18.80
C HIS A 258 -11.76 15.35 -17.55
N VAL A 259 -10.69 15.14 -16.81
CA VAL A 259 -10.22 16.06 -15.77
C VAL A 259 -9.66 17.32 -16.44
N HIS A 260 -9.91 18.49 -15.85
CA HIS A 260 -9.46 19.76 -16.40
C HIS A 260 -7.94 19.76 -16.63
N PRO A 261 -7.42 20.11 -17.83
CA PRO A 261 -6.01 19.93 -18.17
C PRO A 261 -5.03 20.64 -17.23
N THR A 262 -5.42 21.80 -16.66
CA THR A 262 -4.57 22.50 -15.67
C THR A 262 -4.46 21.72 -14.36
N ILE A 263 -5.52 21.01 -13.94
CA ILE A 263 -5.49 20.15 -12.75
C ILE A 263 -4.56 18.97 -13.02
N VAL A 264 -4.66 18.34 -14.19
CA VAL A 264 -3.75 17.26 -14.61
C VAL A 264 -2.29 17.73 -14.61
N ALA A 265 -2.00 18.90 -15.19
CA ALA A 265 -0.64 19.44 -15.23
C ALA A 265 -0.08 19.74 -13.83
N VAL A 266 -0.88 20.34 -12.94
CA VAL A 266 -0.49 20.62 -11.55
C VAL A 266 -0.29 19.30 -10.79
N ALA A 267 -1.20 18.35 -10.92
CA ALA A 267 -1.12 17.05 -10.28
C ALA A 267 0.13 16.27 -10.73
N ALA A 268 0.46 16.31 -12.02
CA ALA A 268 1.68 15.70 -12.58
C ALA A 268 2.94 16.31 -11.98
N CYS A 269 3.00 17.65 -11.92
CA CYS A 269 4.11 18.37 -11.29
C CYS A 269 4.26 18.00 -9.80
N LEU A 270 3.17 18.07 -9.03
CA LEU A 270 3.19 17.80 -7.60
C LEU A 270 3.55 16.34 -7.30
N THR A 271 3.02 15.39 -8.07
CA THR A 271 3.36 13.97 -7.94
C THR A 271 4.84 13.74 -8.23
N PHE A 272 5.36 14.34 -9.31
CA PHE A 272 6.77 14.23 -9.68
C PHE A 272 7.72 14.83 -8.61
N TYR A 273 7.45 16.06 -8.17
CA TYR A 273 8.28 16.71 -7.17
C TYR A 273 8.13 16.08 -5.78
N GLY A 274 6.92 15.61 -5.43
CA GLY A 274 6.67 14.82 -4.22
C GLY A 274 7.48 13.53 -4.21
N LEU A 275 7.48 12.79 -5.32
CA LEU A 275 8.29 11.59 -5.49
C LEU A 275 9.79 11.90 -5.43
N LYS A 276 10.25 12.96 -6.10
CA LYS A 276 11.65 13.41 -6.02
C LYS A 276 12.06 13.77 -4.60
N TRP A 277 11.19 14.46 -3.86
CA TRP A 277 11.44 14.82 -2.47
C TRP A 277 11.49 13.57 -1.57
N PHE A 278 10.53 12.66 -1.72
CA PHE A 278 10.51 11.36 -1.03
C PHE A 278 11.80 10.58 -1.28
N ASN A 279 12.27 10.54 -2.52
CA ASN A 279 13.49 9.86 -2.94
C ASN A 279 14.76 10.46 -2.31
N ASN A 280 14.79 11.77 -2.08
CA ASN A 280 15.91 12.42 -1.40
C ASN A 280 15.92 12.13 0.12
N LEU A 281 14.78 11.77 0.70
CA LEU A 281 14.61 11.51 2.13
C LEU A 281 14.72 10.02 2.50
N THR A 282 14.62 9.12 1.53
CA THR A 282 14.57 7.68 1.74
C THR A 282 15.69 6.98 0.97
N ARG A 283 16.10 5.80 1.42
CA ARG A 283 17.11 4.98 0.76
C ARG A 283 16.63 3.54 0.73
N PRO A 284 16.76 2.85 -0.41
CA PRO A 284 16.38 1.46 -0.48
C PRO A 284 17.17 0.63 0.55
N PRO A 285 16.58 -0.48 1.05
CA PRO A 285 17.31 -1.46 1.82
C PRO A 285 18.54 -1.89 1.01
N GLN A 286 19.71 -1.95 1.67
CA GLN A 286 20.93 -2.39 1.01
C GLN A 286 20.74 -3.85 0.54
N SER A 287 20.91 -4.05 -0.76
CA SER A 287 21.05 -5.33 -1.44
C SER A 287 22.53 -5.71 -1.57
#